data_AF-A0A7S1MI56-F1
#
_entry.id   AF-A0A7S1MI56-F1
#
_cell.length_a   1.000
_cell.length_b   1.000
_cell.length_c   1.000
_cell.angle_alpha   90.00
_cell.angle_beta   90.00
_cell.angle_gamma   90.00
#
_symmetry.space_group_name_H-M   'P 1'
#
loop_
_entity.id
_entity.type
_entity.pdbx_description
1 polymer ?
#
loop_
_entity_poly.entity_id
_entity_poly.type
_entity_poly.pdbx_seq_one_letter_code
_entity_poly.pdbx_strand_id
1 'polypeptide(L)'
;ANATTLVVQNVPSSYVQEDLLDLWPADGVDFLHFRPRRSSRSQRNVAVINFLSPDRARLFREQWSGVVLPGGRSKRLAIAPAQVQGRDANLMLLLSADVPILFH
;
A
#
# COMPACT_ATOMS: atom_id res chain seq x y z
N ALA A 1 15.40 -6.72 -5.19
CA ALA A 1 14.63 -7.65 -4.35
C ALA A 1 13.49 -8.21 -5.19
N ASN A 2 13.29 -9.52 -5.16
CA ASN A 2 12.21 -10.22 -5.87
C ASN A 2 10.95 -10.25 -4.98
N ALA A 3 10.24 -9.13 -4.89
CA ALA A 3 9.11 -8.94 -3.97
C ALA A 3 7.81 -8.74 -4.75
N THR A 4 6.74 -9.41 -4.31
CA THR A 4 5.39 -9.27 -4.88
C THR A 4 4.51 -8.34 -4.06
N THR A 5 4.84 -8.09 -2.80
CA THR A 5 4.04 -7.24 -1.91
C THR A 5 4.76 -5.93 -1.62
N LEU A 6 4.05 -4.83 -1.80
CA LEU A 6 4.53 -3.48 -1.54
C LEU A 6 3.68 -2.81 -0.46
N VAL A 7 4.35 -1.96 0.32
CA VAL A 7 3.72 -1.00 1.22
C VAL A 7 3.84 0.37 0.59
N VAL A 8 2.71 1.05 0.45
CA VAL A 8 2.60 2.42 -0.05
C VAL A 8 2.24 3.33 1.11
N GLN A 9 3.10 4.29 1.41
CA GLN A 9 2.91 5.29 2.46
C GLN A 9 2.68 6.67 1.87
N ASN A 10 2.21 7.59 2.72
CA ASN A 10 1.91 8.99 2.39
C ASN A 10 0.74 9.19 1.43
N VAL A 11 -0.18 8.22 1.36
CA VAL A 11 -1.46 8.40 0.67
C VAL A 11 -2.23 9.57 1.32
N PRO A 12 -2.82 10.51 0.57
CA PRO A 12 -3.56 11.63 1.16
C PRO A 12 -4.74 11.17 2.02
N SER A 13 -5.09 11.92 3.06
CA SER A 13 -6.15 11.53 4.01
C SER A 13 -7.57 11.64 3.46
N SER A 14 -7.74 12.24 2.30
CA SER A 14 -9.03 12.29 1.59
C SER A 14 -9.32 11.02 0.81
N TYR A 15 -8.32 10.16 0.57
CA TYR A 15 -8.51 8.94 -0.21
C TYR A 15 -9.19 7.88 0.64
N VAL A 16 -10.11 7.15 0.03
CA VAL A 16 -10.65 5.88 0.49
C VAL A 16 -10.08 4.72 -0.31
N GLN A 17 -10.48 3.49 0.01
CA GLN A 17 -9.95 2.31 -0.68
C GLN A 17 -10.38 2.29 -2.15
N GLU A 18 -11.61 2.72 -2.42
CA GLU A 18 -12.23 2.80 -3.74
C GLU A 18 -11.45 3.75 -4.65
N ASP A 19 -11.05 4.94 -4.15
CA ASP A 19 -10.24 5.89 -4.92
C ASP A 19 -8.91 5.27 -5.39
N LEU A 20 -8.31 4.40 -4.57
CA LEU A 20 -7.05 3.71 -4.91
C LEU A 20 -7.26 2.60 -5.92
N LEU A 21 -8.40 1.92 -5.89
CA LEU A 21 -8.78 0.90 -6.88
C LEU A 21 -9.07 1.53 -8.25
N ASP A 22 -9.64 2.74 -8.26
CA ASP A 22 -9.87 3.49 -9.50
C ASP A 22 -8.56 4.07 -10.06
N LEU A 23 -7.65 4.53 -9.18
CA LEU A 23 -6.40 5.17 -9.59
C LEU A 23 -5.33 4.16 -10.04
N TRP A 24 -5.21 3.03 -9.35
CA TRP A 24 -4.16 2.05 -9.62
C TRP A 24 -4.69 0.91 -10.48
N PRO A 25 -3.97 0.55 -11.55
CA PRO A 25 -4.43 -0.51 -12.44
C PRO A 25 -4.58 -1.81 -11.68
N ALA A 26 -5.76 -2.42 -11.79
CA ALA A 26 -6.05 -3.73 -11.22
C ALA A 26 -5.27 -4.86 -11.92
N ASP A 27 -4.68 -4.60 -13.10
CA ASP A 27 -3.96 -5.62 -13.86
C ASP A 27 -2.78 -6.19 -13.06
N GLY A 28 -2.99 -7.43 -12.63
CA GLY A 28 -2.05 -8.21 -11.83
C GLY A 28 -1.84 -7.71 -10.40
N VAL A 29 -2.80 -6.97 -9.86
CA VAL A 29 -3.03 -6.86 -8.41
C VAL A 29 -4.03 -7.94 -8.01
N ASP A 30 -3.72 -8.74 -7.00
CA ASP A 30 -4.63 -9.77 -6.47
C ASP A 30 -5.13 -9.47 -5.05
N PHE A 31 -4.57 -8.42 -4.44
CA PHE A 31 -4.90 -7.96 -3.10
C PHE A 31 -4.47 -6.50 -2.93
N LEU A 32 -5.40 -5.67 -2.48
CA LEU A 32 -5.15 -4.30 -2.02
C LEU A 32 -5.91 -4.09 -0.72
N HIS A 33 -5.21 -3.56 0.26
CA HIS A 33 -5.81 -3.21 1.53
C HIS A 33 -5.34 -1.82 1.98
N PHE A 34 -6.29 -0.92 2.21
CA PHE A 34 -6.00 0.45 2.65
C PHE A 34 -6.35 0.65 4.13
N ARG A 35 -5.43 1.25 4.87
CA ARG A 35 -5.62 1.65 6.28
C ARG A 35 -5.56 3.18 6.38
N PRO A 36 -6.72 3.86 6.38
CA PRO A 36 -6.75 5.27 6.70
C PRO A 36 -6.39 5.48 8.18
N ARG A 37 -5.66 6.58 8.45
CA ARG A 37 -5.32 7.03 9.80
C ARG A 37 -6.61 7.34 10.57
N ARG A 38 -6.84 6.64 11.70
CA ARG A 38 -8.09 6.78 12.46
C ARG A 38 -8.17 7.96 13.45
N SER A 39 -7.06 8.53 13.93
CA SER A 39 -7.09 9.78 14.74
C SER A 39 -5.70 10.27 15.20
N SER A 40 -4.80 9.36 15.59
CA SER A 40 -3.49 9.72 16.18
C SER A 40 -2.54 10.40 15.18
N ARG A 41 -1.89 11.48 15.60
CA ARG A 41 -0.91 12.28 14.80
C ARG A 41 0.30 11.46 14.31
N SER A 42 0.54 10.27 14.89
CA SER A 42 1.69 9.40 14.60
C SER A 42 1.42 8.39 13.47
N GLN A 43 0.17 8.00 13.22
CA GLN A 43 -0.14 6.99 12.20
C GLN A 43 -0.21 7.60 10.80
N ARG A 44 0.40 6.92 9.83
CA ARG A 44 0.36 7.30 8.41
C ARG A 44 -0.75 6.52 7.71
N ASN A 45 -1.33 7.11 6.66
CA ASN A 45 -2.15 6.33 5.74
C ASN A 45 -1.23 5.38 4.98
N VAL A 46 -1.59 4.10 4.99
CA VAL A 46 -0.80 3.04 4.40
C VAL A 46 -1.72 2.15 3.56
N ALA A 47 -1.28 1.83 2.35
CA ALA A 47 -1.85 0.75 1.56
C ALA A 47 -0.84 -0.40 1.49
N VAL A 48 -1.34 -1.63 1.54
CA VAL A 48 -0.58 -2.84 1.23
C VAL A 48 -1.16 -3.42 -0.05
N ILE A 49 -0.29 -3.71 -1.02
CA ILE A 49 -0.69 -4.21 -2.33
C ILE A 49 0.16 -5.45 -2.62
N ASN A 50 -0.49 -6.55 -3.00
CA ASN A 50 0.19 -7.70 -3.55
C ASN A 50 -0.07 -7.79 -5.06
N PHE A 51 0.98 -8.15 -5.78
CA PHE A 51 0.99 -8.33 -7.23
C PHE A 51 1.18 -9.80 -7.57
N LEU A 52 0.65 -10.22 -8.72
CA LEU A 52 0.80 -11.58 -9.24
C LEU A 52 2.24 -11.93 -9.62
N SER A 53 3.09 -10.92 -9.83
CA SER A 53 4.51 -11.14 -10.13
C SER A 53 5.40 -10.03 -9.59
N PRO A 54 6.68 -10.33 -9.30
CA PRO A 54 7.65 -9.33 -8.89
C PRO A 54 7.91 -8.24 -9.94
N ASP A 55 7.79 -8.57 -11.23
CA ASP A 55 7.93 -7.58 -12.30
C ASP A 55 6.82 -6.54 -12.28
N ARG A 56 5.57 -6.96 -12.03
CA ARG A 56 4.44 -6.02 -11.87
C ARG A 56 4.62 -5.12 -10.65
N ALA A 57 5.06 -5.68 -9.52
CA ALA A 57 5.40 -4.88 -8.35
C ALA A 57 6.53 -3.87 -8.65
N ARG A 58 7.58 -4.29 -9.38
CA ARG A 58 8.66 -3.39 -9.79
C ARG A 58 8.15 -2.23 -10.64
N LEU A 59 7.37 -2.53 -11.68
CA LEU A 59 6.79 -1.53 -12.59
C LEU A 59 5.90 -0.54 -11.84
N PHE A 60 5.02 -1.04 -10.96
CA PHE A 60 4.18 -0.20 -10.13
C PHE A 60 5.03 0.74 -9.26
N ARG A 61 6.07 0.21 -8.61
CA ARG A 61 6.97 1.03 -7.79
C ARG A 61 7.70 2.09 -8.62
N GLU A 62 8.19 1.75 -9.81
CA GLU A 62 8.86 2.70 -10.71
C GLU A 62 7.92 3.81 -11.18
N GLN A 63 6.66 3.48 -11.47
CA GLN A 63 5.67 4.44 -11.92
C GLN A 63 5.21 5.39 -10.81
N TRP A 64 5.01 4.88 -9.58
CA TRP A 64 4.32 5.62 -8.53
C TRP A 64 5.23 6.14 -7.41
N SER A 65 6.43 5.60 -7.25
CA SER A 65 7.34 6.04 -6.19
C SER A 65 7.75 7.49 -6.42
N GLY A 66 7.61 8.32 -5.39
CA GLY A 66 7.94 9.74 -5.49
C GLY A 66 6.85 10.62 -6.11
N VAL A 67 5.74 10.05 -6.59
CA VAL A 67 4.61 10.80 -7.16
C VAL A 67 3.80 11.47 -6.04
N VAL A 68 3.29 12.69 -6.28
CA VAL A 68 2.33 13.35 -5.40
C VAL A 68 0.93 13.09 -5.96
N LEU A 69 0.07 12.45 -5.17
CA LEU A 69 -1.30 12.17 -5.60
C LEU A 69 -2.15 13.46 -5.64
N PRO A 70 -3.11 13.57 -6.58
CA PRO A 70 -4.08 14.67 -6.61
C PRO A 70 -4.76 14.87 -5.25
N GLY A 71 -4.92 16.12 -4.81
CA GLY A 71 -5.45 16.44 -3.47
C GLY A 71 -4.44 16.29 -2.32
N GLY A 72 -3.23 15.79 -2.59
CA GLY A 72 -2.13 15.77 -1.63
C GLY A 72 -1.49 17.15 -1.45
N ARG A 73 -1.17 17.53 -0.21
CA ARG A 73 -0.63 18.87 0.10
C ARG A 73 0.86 19.06 -0.16
N SER A 74 1.63 18.01 -0.45
CA SER A 74 3.08 18.03 -0.81
C SER A 74 3.77 16.65 -0.68
N LYS A 75 3.18 15.69 0.04
CA LYS A 75 3.87 14.43 0.36
C LYS A 75 3.91 13.51 -0.87
N ARG A 76 5.12 13.08 -1.20
CA ARG A 76 5.36 12.07 -2.23
C ARG A 76 5.08 10.67 -1.69
N LEU A 77 4.52 9.80 -2.52
CA LEU A 77 4.36 8.40 -2.19
C LEU A 77 5.72 7.77 -1.88
N ALA A 78 5.80 7.06 -0.77
CA ALA A 78 6.95 6.24 -0.42
C ALA A 78 6.53 4.77 -0.58
N ILE A 79 7.20 4.06 -1.48
CA ILE A 79 6.85 2.69 -1.85
C ILE A 79 8.05 1.78 -1.59
N ALA A 80 7.85 0.77 -0.76
CA ALA A 80 8.89 -0.19 -0.40
C ALA A 80 8.33 -1.62 -0.39
N PRO A 81 9.18 -2.65 -0.54
CA PRO A 81 8.79 -4.02 -0.25
C PRO A 81 8.19 -4.14 1.15
N ALA A 82 7.07 -4.84 1.27
CA ALA A 82 6.48 -5.15 2.55
C ALA A 82 7.39 -6.09 3.36
N GLN A 83 7.40 -5.95 4.69
CA GLN A 83 8.08 -6.92 5.56
C GLN A 83 7.44 -8.32 5.44
N VAL A 84 6.13 -8.36 5.23
CA VAL A 84 5.37 -9.59 5.02
C VAL A 84 5.03 -9.69 3.54
N GLN A 85 5.55 -10.73 2.89
CA GLN A 85 5.37 -10.98 1.46
C GLN A 85 4.28 -12.03 1.21
N GLY A 86 3.60 -11.89 0.07
CA GLY A 86 2.53 -12.77 -0.39
C GLY A 86 1.15 -12.37 0.11
N ARG A 87 0.15 -12.62 -0.74
CA ARG A 87 -1.27 -12.34 -0.46
C ARG A 87 -1.77 -13.02 0.81
N ASP A 88 -1.59 -14.33 0.93
CA ASP A 88 -2.21 -15.12 1.99
C ASP A 88 -1.65 -14.77 3.37
N ALA A 89 -0.35 -14.52 3.48
CA ALA A 89 0.27 -14.06 4.72
C ALA A 89 -0.28 -12.69 5.16
N ASN A 90 -0.48 -11.77 4.21
CA ASN A 90 -1.08 -10.46 4.51
C ASN A 90 -2.56 -10.58 4.87
N LEU A 91 -3.32 -11.46 4.22
CA LEU A 91 -4.71 -11.75 4.59
C LEU A 91 -4.80 -12.34 6.00
N MET A 92 -3.94 -13.31 6.34
CA MET A 92 -3.89 -13.88 7.69
C MET A 92 -3.60 -12.80 8.75
N LEU A 93 -2.69 -11.86 8.47
CA LEU A 93 -2.45 -10.73 9.38
C LEU A 93 -3.66 -9.81 9.51
N LEU A 94 -4.40 -9.56 8.44
CA LEU A 94 -5.62 -8.75 8.51
C LEU A 94 -6.75 -9.44 9.28
N LEU A 95 -6.89 -10.75 9.11
CA LEU A 95 -7.93 -11.55 9.77
C LEU A 95 -7.60 -11.84 11.25
N SER A 96 -6.31 -11.94 11.59
CA SER A 96 -5.84 -12.12 12.97
C SER A 96 -5.68 -10.81 13.75
N ALA A 97 -5.84 -9.66 13.10
CA ALA A 97 -5.55 -8.38 13.71
C ALA A 97 -6.61 -7.95 14.75
N ASP A 98 -6.36 -8.36 15.99
CA ASP A 98 -6.19 -7.48 17.17
C ASP A 98 -4.71 -7.04 17.34
N VAL A 99 -3.84 -7.30 16.36
CA VAL A 99 -2.38 -7.04 16.39
C VAL A 99 -2.01 -5.87 15.46
N PRO A 100 -1.29 -4.84 15.95
CA PRO A 100 -0.81 -3.75 15.12
C PRO A 100 0.26 -4.27 14.17
N ILE A 101 0.07 -4.07 12.86
CA ILE A 101 1.09 -4.32 11.84
C ILE A 101 2.29 -3.43 12.21
N LEU A 102 3.33 -4.04 12.78
CA LEU A 102 4.50 -3.34 13.28
C LEU A 102 5.29 -2.76 12.10
N PHE A 103 5.55 -1.46 12.18
CA PHE A 103 6.52 -0.75 11.34
C PHE A 103 7.61 -0.25 12.27
N HIS A 104 8.88 -0.56 11.99
CA HIS A 104 10.03 0.18 12.53
C HIS A 104 10.56 1.12 11.46
#